data_AF-A0A527D6K7-F1
#
_entry.id   AF-A0A527D6K7-F1
#
_cell.length_a   1.000
_cell.length_b   1.000
_cell.length_c   1.000
_cell.angle_alpha   90.00
_cell.angle_beta   90.00
_cell.angle_gamma   90.00
#
_symmetry.space_group_name_H-M   'P 1'
#
loop_
_entity.id
_entity.type
_entity.pdbx_description
1 polymer ?
#
loop_
_entity_poly.entity_id
_entity_poly.type
_entity_poly.pdbx_seq_one_letter_code
_entity_poly.pdbx_strand_id
1 'polypeptide(L)' 'KTMLDVLQPVHDALLQGKTAAEIADIADAAAEATVPMKALRGRASFLGDRSIGHMDAGARSTALLVRTIVEMLEGQP' A
#
# COMPACT_ATOMS: atom_id res chain seq x y z
N LYS A 1 6.62 -5.37 -5.37
CA LYS A 1 6.32 -5.58 -3.94
C LYS A 1 7.27 -4.74 -3.05
N THR A 2 6.90 -3.49 -2.81
CA THR A 2 7.55 -2.42 -2.02
C THR A 2 6.48 -1.40 -1.60
N MET A 3 6.84 -0.41 -0.78
CA MET A 3 5.98 0.75 -0.47
C MET A 3 5.46 1.52 -1.70
N LEU A 4 6.21 1.52 -2.82
CA LEU A 4 5.78 2.24 -4.03
C LEU A 4 4.55 1.63 -4.68
N ASP A 5 4.31 0.33 -4.46
CA ASP A 5 3.11 -0.34 -4.96
C ASP A 5 1.83 0.21 -4.28
N VAL A 6 1.97 0.94 -3.16
CA VAL A 6 0.88 1.65 -2.48
C VAL A 6 0.91 3.15 -2.78
N LEU A 7 2.09 3.78 -2.72
CA LEU A 7 2.21 5.23 -2.95
C LEU A 7 1.79 5.64 -4.35
N GLN A 8 2.08 4.84 -5.37
CA GLN A 8 1.71 5.19 -6.74
C GLN A 8 0.18 5.17 -6.94
N PRO A 9 -0.57 4.10 -6.57
CA PRO A 9 -2.04 4.15 -6.63
C PRO A 9 -2.66 5.27 -5.79
N VAL A 10 -2.12 5.55 -4.60
CA VAL A 10 -2.58 6.65 -3.74
C VAL A 10 -2.36 8.01 -4.41
N HIS A 11 -1.19 8.23 -5.00
CA HIS A 11 -0.91 9.44 -5.78
C HIS A 11 -1.89 9.62 -6.94
N ASP A 12 -2.17 8.55 -7.67
CA ASP A 12 -3.10 8.60 -8.80
C ASP A 12 -4.54 8.88 -8.33
N ALA A 13 -4.95 8.32 -7.19
CA ALA A 13 -6.24 8.60 -6.58
C ALA A 13 -6.39 10.06 -6.14
N LEU A 14 -5.31 10.66 -5.59
CA LEU A 14 -5.26 12.08 -5.25
C LEU A 14 -5.43 12.95 -6.50
N LEU A 15 -4.72 12.65 -7.60
CA LEU A 15 -4.86 13.37 -8.86
C LEU A 15 -6.25 13.24 -9.50
N GLN A 16 -6.93 12.11 -9.26
CA GLN A 16 -8.29 11.88 -9.72
C GLN A 16 -9.36 12.56 -8.85
N GLY A 17 -8.96 13.22 -7.75
CA GLY A 17 -9.90 13.89 -6.84
C GLY A 17 -10.80 12.92 -6.07
N LYS A 18 -10.30 11.71 -5.79
CA LYS A 18 -11.03 10.73 -4.97
C LYS A 18 -11.25 11.24 -3.55
N THR A 19 -12.30 10.74 -2.91
CA THR A 19 -12.58 11.04 -1.49
C THR A 19 -11.51 10.45 -0.57
N ALA A 20 -11.37 10.99 0.64
CA ALA A 20 -10.38 10.52 1.60
C ALA A 20 -10.60 9.04 1.96
N ALA A 21 -11.85 8.62 2.21
CA ALA A 21 -12.22 7.22 2.41
C ALA A 21 -11.78 6.32 1.23
N GLU A 22 -12.05 6.71 -0.02
CA GLU A 22 -11.62 5.93 -1.19
C GLU A 22 -10.10 5.82 -1.29
N ILE A 23 -9.36 6.87 -0.94
CA ILE A 23 -7.90 6.87 -0.95
C ILE A 23 -7.36 5.86 0.07
N ALA A 24 -7.94 5.81 1.27
CA ALA A 24 -7.55 4.84 2.29
C ALA A 24 -7.84 3.40 1.82
N ASP A 25 -9.01 3.16 1.22
CA ASP A 25 -9.38 1.84 0.69
C ASP A 25 -8.46 1.39 -0.45
N ILE A 26 -8.07 2.32 -1.33
CA ILE A 26 -7.08 2.07 -2.39
C ILE A 26 -5.73 1.69 -1.79
N ALA A 27 -5.30 2.36 -0.72
CA ALA A 27 -4.03 2.05 -0.07
C ALA A 27 -4.01 0.63 0.50
N ASP A 28 -5.08 0.22 1.18
CA ASP A 28 -5.23 -1.13 1.74
C ASP A 28 -5.29 -2.19 0.64
N ALA A 29 -6.09 -1.97 -0.40
CA ALA A 29 -6.19 -2.88 -1.54
C ALA A 29 -4.85 -3.02 -2.29
N ALA A 30 -4.10 -1.91 -2.43
CA ALA A 30 -2.78 -1.92 -3.05
C ALA A 30 -1.76 -2.69 -2.22
N ALA A 31 -1.82 -2.62 -0.88
CA ALA A 31 -0.99 -3.43 0.00
C ALA A 31 -1.33 -4.92 -0.14
N GLU A 32 -2.60 -5.29 -0.15
CA GLU A 32 -3.05 -6.68 -0.38
C GLU A 32 -2.61 -7.22 -1.74
N ALA A 33 -2.68 -6.38 -2.78
CA ALA A 33 -2.23 -6.74 -4.13
C ALA A 33 -0.74 -7.12 -4.20
N THR A 34 0.06 -6.81 -3.18
CA THR A 34 1.46 -7.24 -3.11
C THR A 34 1.65 -8.72 -2.77
N VAL A 35 0.63 -9.42 -2.27
CA VAL A 35 0.68 -10.83 -1.88
C VAL A 35 1.12 -11.75 -3.02
N PRO A 36 0.49 -11.73 -4.22
CA PRO A 36 0.92 -12.60 -5.33
C PRO A 36 2.21 -12.16 -6.01
N MET A 37 2.82 -11.04 -5.63
CA MET A 37 3.98 -10.48 -6.33
C MET A 37 5.30 -11.13 -5.89
N LYS A 38 6.19 -11.40 -6.85
CA LYS A 38 7.60 -11.69 -6.57
C LYS A 38 8.34 -10.41 -6.19
N ALA A 39 9.09 -10.43 -5.10
CA ALA A 39 9.95 -9.32 -4.70
C ALA A 39 11.17 -9.21 -5.64
N LEU A 40 11.35 -8.03 -6.26
CA LEU A 40 12.50 -7.71 -7.13
C LEU A 40 13.48 -6.71 -6.49
N ARG A 41 13.10 -6.09 -5.37
CA ARG A 41 13.86 -5.06 -4.66
C ARG A 41 13.85 -5.33 -3.15
N GLY A 42 14.82 -4.75 -2.43
CA GLY A 42 14.93 -4.84 -0.98
C GLY A 42 15.31 -6.23 -0.46
N ARG A 43 15.29 -6.42 0.86
CA ARG A 43 15.69 -7.70 1.50
C ARG A 43 14.80 -8.89 1.10
N ALA A 44 13.54 -8.63 0.79
CA ALA A 44 12.61 -9.69 0.36
C ALA A 44 13.01 -10.31 -0.99
N SER A 45 13.75 -9.60 -1.85
CA SER A 45 14.19 -10.16 -3.14
C SER A 45 15.19 -11.31 -2.99
N PHE A 46 15.90 -11.40 -1.86
CA PHE A 46 16.82 -12.49 -1.56
C PHE A 46 16.12 -13.86 -1.47
N LEU A 47 14.80 -13.86 -1.23
CA LEU A 47 13.99 -15.07 -1.12
C LEU A 47 13.49 -15.58 -2.49
N GLY A 48 13.65 -14.80 -3.57
CA GLY A 48 13.19 -15.19 -4.90
C GLY A 48 11.70 -15.54 -4.91
N ASP A 49 11.36 -16.70 -5.49
CA ASP A 49 9.95 -17.15 -5.60
C ASP A 49 9.29 -17.42 -4.25
N ARG A 50 10.07 -17.63 -3.17
CA ARG A 50 9.54 -17.78 -1.81
C ARG A 50 8.93 -16.49 -1.24
N SER A 51 9.13 -15.35 -1.91
CA SER A 51 8.50 -14.07 -1.53
C SER A 51 7.03 -13.98 -1.94
N ILE A 52 6.58 -14.81 -2.89
CA ILE A 52 5.20 -14.89 -3.35
C ILE A 52 4.32 -15.46 -2.23
N GLY A 53 3.07 -14.99 -2.13
CA GLY A 53 2.11 -15.41 -1.11
C GLY A 53 2.25 -14.67 0.22
N HIS A 54 3.14 -13.68 0.31
CA HIS A 54 3.34 -12.87 1.51
C HIS A 54 3.11 -11.39 1.18
N MET A 55 2.36 -10.68 2.01
CA MET A 55 2.19 -9.23 1.88
C MET A 55 3.54 -8.51 2.07
N ASP A 56 3.77 -7.40 1.36
CA ASP A 56 4.96 -6.59 1.57
C ASP A 56 4.84 -5.76 2.85
N ALA A 57 5.85 -5.82 3.72
CA ALA A 57 5.84 -5.07 4.96
C ALA A 57 5.87 -3.56 4.71
N GLY A 58 6.64 -3.11 3.71
CA GLY A 58 6.69 -1.69 3.33
C GLY A 58 5.34 -1.20 2.81
N ALA A 59 4.71 -1.96 1.91
CA ALA A 59 3.37 -1.67 1.43
C ALA A 59 2.34 -1.62 2.57
N ARG A 60 2.34 -2.60 3.49
CA ARG A 60 1.42 -2.63 4.63
C ARG A 60 1.61 -1.43 5.56
N SER A 61 2.84 -1.09 5.91
CA SER A 61 3.12 0.09 6.75
C SER A 61 2.69 1.38 6.06
N THR A 62 2.89 1.50 4.74
CA THR A 62 2.43 2.66 3.98
C THR A 62 0.90 2.76 3.95
N ALA A 63 0.18 1.66 3.75
CA ALA A 63 -1.28 1.67 3.79
C ALA A 63 -1.81 2.13 5.17
N LEU A 64 -1.22 1.64 6.25
CA LEU A 64 -1.54 2.09 7.61
C LEU A 64 -1.33 3.59 7.79
N LEU A 65 -0.20 4.14 7.32
CA LEU A 65 0.06 5.57 7.37
C LEU A 65 -1.00 6.38 6.62
N VAL A 66 -1.37 5.94 5.41
CA VAL A 66 -2.41 6.62 4.61
C VAL A 66 -3.75 6.59 5.33
N ARG A 67 -4.16 5.44 5.86
CA ARG A 67 -5.42 5.31 6.60
C ARG A 67 -5.46 6.22 7.83
N THR A 68 -4.39 6.22 8.64
CA THR A 68 -4.30 7.10 9.82
C THR A 68 -4.37 8.57 9.44
N ILE A 69 -3.75 8.99 8.33
CA ILE A 69 -3.86 10.38 7.84
C ILE A 69 -5.32 10.69 7.46
N VAL A 70 -5.99 9.80 6.75
CA VAL A 70 -7.40 9.97 6.35
C VAL A 70 -8.32 10.06 7.56
N GLU A 71 -8.19 9.16 8.53
CA GLU A 71 -8.95 9.17 9.79
C GLU A 71 -8.78 10.50 10.54
N MET A 72 -7.53 10.96 10.66
CA MET A 72 -7.20 12.25 11.28
C MET A 72 -7.81 13.45 10.55
N LEU A 73 -7.89 13.41 9.21
CA LEU A 73 -8.49 14.48 8.40
C LEU A 73 -10.02 14.48 8.47
N GLU A 74 -10.64 13.31 8.58
CA GLU A 74 -12.10 13.17 8.73
C GLU A 74 -12.59 13.37 10.18
N GLY A 75 -11.67 13.60 11.13
CA GLY A 75 -12.01 13.79 12.54
C GLY A 75 -12.46 12.51 13.22
N GLN A 76 -12.09 11.35 12.67
CA GLN A 76 -12.32 10.03 13.26
C GLN A 76 -11.04 9.62 14.00
N PRO A 77 -11.08 9.44 15.34
CA PRO A 77 -9.91 9.07 16.12
C PRO A 77 -9.49 7.61 15.92
#